data_AF-A0A832DQN1-F1
#
_entry.id   AF-A0A832DQN1-F1
#
_cell.length_a   1.000
_cell.length_b   1.000
_cell.length_c   1.000
_cell.angle_alpha   90.00
_cell.angle_beta   90.00
_cell.angle_gamma   90.00
#
_symmetry.space_group_name_H-M   'P 1'
#
loop_
_entity.id
_entity.type
_entity.pdbx_description
1 polymer ?
#
loop_
_entity_poly.entity_id
_entity_poly.type
_entity_poly.pdbx_seq_one_letter_code
_entity_poly.pdbx_strand_id
1 'polypeptide(L)'
;GSPNYHWYEEALNLHLVGGGYPTKTGLLYEELAYNIKRLPHLTRFELMILHKLPEYGIFLNEIYNQFDETLKEEVQYGLNKLEARGLLDILPNNAIVLTEAGKLIKRAVAGVPEGFAHPINPIIVRILMAIKQVGNLYEKEQKVRILPKNWAEAIKVSGLDSETFEKEVHLARLAGYIGKTSITEAGLDILKAVELLNQ
;
A
#
# COMPACT_ATOMS: atom_id res chain seq x y z
N GLY A 1 6.69 0.23 -27.46
CA GLY A 1 7.30 -0.42 -28.63
C GLY A 1 6.33 -1.46 -29.12
N SER A 2 6.13 -1.59 -30.44
CA SER A 2 5.28 -2.66 -30.98
C SER A 2 5.86 -4.02 -30.57
N PRO A 3 5.01 -5.00 -30.18
CA PRO A 3 5.47 -6.33 -29.82
C PRO A 3 6.26 -6.95 -30.98
N ASN A 4 7.43 -7.54 -30.69
CA ASN A 4 8.20 -8.23 -31.72
C ASN A 4 7.55 -9.60 -32.04
N TYR A 5 7.96 -10.19 -33.16
CA TYR A 5 7.44 -11.48 -33.61
C TYR A 5 7.61 -12.61 -32.57
N HIS A 6 8.72 -12.62 -31.82
CA HIS A 6 8.97 -13.62 -30.77
C HIS A 6 7.96 -13.55 -29.63
N TRP A 7 7.53 -12.35 -29.24
CA TRP A 7 6.49 -12.17 -28.22
C TRP A 7 5.16 -12.80 -28.66
N TYR A 8 4.80 -12.65 -29.94
CA TYR A 8 3.58 -13.24 -30.49
C TYR A 8 3.66 -14.77 -30.57
N GLU A 9 4.80 -15.34 -31.00
CA GLU A 9 5.01 -16.79 -31.01
C GLU A 9 4.94 -17.39 -29.60
N GLU A 10 5.54 -16.72 -28.62
CA GLU A 10 5.48 -17.15 -27.22
C GLU A 10 4.04 -17.10 -26.68
N ALA A 11 3.29 -16.04 -26.99
CA ALA A 11 1.88 -15.93 -26.62
C ALA A 11 1.00 -17.00 -27.28
N LEU A 12 1.30 -17.42 -28.52
CA LEU A 12 0.65 -18.56 -29.18
C LEU A 12 0.99 -19.87 -28.47
N ASN A 13 2.27 -20.12 -28.16
CA ASN A 13 2.72 -21.32 -27.43
C ASN A 13 2.07 -21.43 -26.05
N LEU A 14 1.89 -20.30 -25.36
CA LEU A 14 1.22 -20.21 -24.06
C LEU A 14 -0.31 -20.17 -24.15
N HIS A 15 -0.89 -20.28 -25.34
CA HIS A 15 -2.34 -20.25 -25.59
C HIS A 15 -3.03 -18.97 -25.08
N LEU A 16 -2.28 -17.86 -25.05
CA LEU A 16 -2.79 -16.54 -24.67
C LEU A 16 -3.47 -15.83 -25.84
N VAL A 17 -3.12 -16.18 -27.08
CA VAL A 17 -3.70 -15.63 -28.31
C VAL A 17 -4.14 -16.77 -29.22
N GLY A 18 -5.29 -16.61 -29.89
CA GLY A 18 -5.83 -17.59 -30.83
C GLY A 18 -6.72 -16.93 -31.88
N GLY A 19 -6.59 -17.33 -33.15
CA GLY A 19 -7.37 -16.73 -34.25
C GLY A 19 -7.14 -15.22 -34.47
N GLY A 20 -5.98 -14.70 -34.03
CA GLY A 20 -5.66 -13.27 -34.11
C GLY A 20 -6.22 -12.40 -32.98
N TYR A 21 -6.77 -13.01 -31.92
CA TYR A 21 -7.34 -12.29 -30.77
C TYR A 21 -6.92 -12.93 -29.43
N PRO A 22 -6.84 -12.19 -28.31
CA PRO A 22 -6.61 -12.77 -26.99
C PRO A 22 -7.63 -13.87 -26.65
N THR A 23 -7.14 -15.00 -26.13
CA THR A 23 -8.02 -16.04 -25.57
C THR A 23 -8.62 -15.57 -24.25
N LYS A 24 -9.55 -16.31 -23.65
CA LYS A 24 -10.04 -16.01 -22.29
C LYS A 24 -8.90 -15.88 -21.27
N THR A 25 -7.89 -16.72 -21.39
CA THR A 25 -6.69 -16.68 -20.55
C THR A 25 -5.85 -15.44 -20.87
N GLY A 26 -5.67 -15.12 -22.16
CA GLY A 26 -4.99 -13.89 -22.57
C GLY A 26 -5.66 -12.63 -22.04
N LEU A 27 -6.98 -12.55 -22.12
CA LEU A 27 -7.78 -11.46 -21.56
C LEU A 27 -7.64 -11.36 -20.03
N LEU A 28 -7.60 -12.49 -19.33
CA LEU A 28 -7.37 -12.50 -17.88
C LEU A 28 -5.99 -11.94 -17.53
N TYR A 29 -4.94 -12.33 -18.24
CA TYR A 29 -3.59 -11.81 -18.01
C TYR A 29 -3.46 -10.33 -18.39
N GLU A 30 -4.12 -9.91 -19.46
CA GLU A 30 -4.25 -8.50 -19.83
C GLU A 30 -4.95 -7.72 -18.71
N GLU A 31 -6.09 -8.21 -18.23
CA GLU A 31 -6.84 -7.59 -17.14
C GLU A 31 -6.01 -7.49 -15.86
N LEU A 32 -5.26 -8.53 -15.51
CA LEU A 32 -4.32 -8.49 -14.38
C LEU A 32 -3.20 -7.48 -14.65
N ALA A 33 -2.59 -7.48 -15.83
CA ALA A 33 -1.48 -6.56 -16.14
C ALA A 33 -1.89 -5.08 -16.03
N TYR A 34 -3.11 -4.74 -16.43
CA TYR A 34 -3.58 -3.35 -16.51
C TYR A 34 -4.47 -2.92 -15.34
N ASN A 35 -5.15 -3.83 -14.64
CA ASN A 35 -6.15 -3.50 -13.61
C ASN A 35 -5.82 -4.08 -12.21
N ILE A 36 -4.58 -4.50 -11.94
CA ILE A 36 -4.19 -4.90 -10.58
C ILE A 36 -4.34 -3.72 -9.61
N LYS A 37 -5.26 -3.89 -8.65
CA LYS A 37 -5.43 -2.97 -7.54
C LYS A 37 -4.28 -3.11 -6.55
N ARG A 38 -3.45 -2.08 -6.44
CA ARG A 38 -2.33 -1.98 -5.50
C ARG A 38 -2.85 -1.62 -4.11
N LEU A 39 -2.62 -2.51 -3.14
CA LEU A 39 -2.81 -2.23 -1.72
C LEU A 39 -1.42 -2.11 -1.08
N PRO A 40 -1.11 -1.01 -0.36
CA PRO A 40 0.20 -0.82 0.21
C PRO A 40 0.51 -1.90 1.26
N HIS A 41 1.78 -2.26 1.33
CA HIS A 41 2.34 -3.14 2.35
C HIS A 41 3.64 -2.52 2.85
N LEU A 42 3.80 -2.53 4.17
CA LEU A 42 5.04 -2.16 4.84
C LEU A 42 5.37 -3.22 5.86
N THR A 43 6.64 -3.62 5.88
CA THR A 43 7.29 -4.35 6.95
C THR A 43 7.89 -3.38 7.95
N ARG A 44 8.30 -3.91 9.10
CA ARG A 44 9.08 -3.20 10.11
C ARG A 44 10.26 -2.42 9.51
N PHE A 45 11.03 -3.04 8.62
CA PHE A 45 12.25 -2.43 8.12
C PHE A 45 11.97 -1.24 7.19
N GLU A 46 10.95 -1.36 6.34
CA GLU A 46 10.51 -0.23 5.49
C GLU A 46 9.91 0.91 6.31
N LEU A 47 9.27 0.61 7.45
CA LEU A 47 8.84 1.63 8.42
C LEU A 47 10.04 2.40 9.00
N MET A 48 11.11 1.70 9.41
CA MET A 48 12.33 2.34 9.93
C MET A 48 12.96 3.27 8.89
N ILE A 49 13.00 2.85 7.62
CA ILE A 49 13.47 3.69 6.51
C ILE A 49 12.57 4.93 6.38
N LEU A 50 11.26 4.74 6.30
CA LEU A 50 10.30 5.85 6.16
C LEU A 50 10.38 6.85 7.32
N HIS A 51 10.62 6.41 8.56
CA HIS A 51 10.82 7.30 9.70
C HIS A 51 12.03 8.21 9.53
N LYS A 52 13.13 7.68 8.96
CA LYS A 52 14.40 8.39 8.72
C LYS A 52 14.39 9.30 7.47
N LEU A 53 13.50 9.07 6.51
CA LEU A 53 13.40 9.90 5.29
C LEU A 53 12.74 11.25 5.57
N PRO A 54 13.37 12.41 5.29
CA PRO A 54 12.69 13.70 5.37
C PRO A 54 11.69 13.91 4.22
N GLU A 55 10.71 14.80 4.40
CA GLU A 55 9.73 15.11 3.35
C GLU A 55 10.30 15.97 2.20
N TYR A 56 11.37 16.73 2.45
CA TYR A 56 12.02 17.59 1.45
C TYR A 56 13.05 16.85 0.58
N GLY A 57 13.22 15.54 0.78
CA GLY A 57 14.19 14.71 0.06
C GLY A 57 15.56 14.61 0.74
N ILE A 58 16.33 13.58 0.38
CA ILE A 58 17.65 13.27 0.98
C ILE A 58 18.50 12.49 -0.02
N PHE A 59 19.83 12.59 0.05
CA PHE A 59 20.69 11.76 -0.79
C PHE A 59 20.86 10.34 -0.21
N LEU A 60 21.03 9.37 -1.10
CA LEU A 60 21.16 7.94 -0.76
C LEU A 60 22.33 7.66 0.21
N ASN A 61 23.45 8.36 0.06
CA ASN A 61 24.58 8.24 0.99
C ASN A 61 24.24 8.72 2.40
N GLU A 62 23.45 9.80 2.52
CA GLU A 62 23.01 10.33 3.80
C GLU A 62 22.07 9.36 4.51
N ILE A 63 21.19 8.66 3.78
CA ILE A 63 20.30 7.66 4.41
C ILE A 63 21.08 6.43 4.88
N TYR A 64 22.09 5.97 4.14
CA TYR A 64 22.94 4.86 4.57
C TYR A 64 23.68 5.17 5.87
N ASN A 65 24.13 6.42 6.05
CA ASN A 65 24.80 6.84 7.27
C ASN A 65 23.89 6.88 8.52
N GLN A 66 22.57 6.72 8.34
CA GLN A 66 21.62 6.64 9.46
C GLN A 66 21.37 5.20 9.96
N PHE A 67 22.00 4.21 9.32
CA PHE A 67 21.92 2.79 9.68
C PHE A 67 23.32 2.23 9.95
N ASP A 68 23.36 1.04 10.55
CA ASP A 68 24.60 0.28 10.68
C ASP A 68 25.18 -0.03 9.30
N GLU A 69 26.51 0.06 9.15
CA GLU A 69 27.20 -0.20 7.88
C GLU A 69 26.94 -1.61 7.34
N THR A 70 26.74 -2.58 8.23
CA THR A 70 26.40 -3.96 7.86
C THR A 70 25.02 -4.10 7.22
N LEU A 71 24.15 -3.10 7.36
CA LEU A 71 22.77 -3.11 6.85
C LEU A 71 22.60 -2.37 5.51
N LYS A 72 23.69 -1.92 4.87
CA LYS A 72 23.62 -1.13 3.63
C LYS A 72 22.82 -1.84 2.53
N GLU A 73 23.03 -3.14 2.36
CA GLU A 73 22.32 -3.93 1.34
C GLU A 73 20.82 -4.04 1.64
N GLU A 74 20.47 -4.24 2.91
CA GLU A 74 19.09 -4.29 3.37
C GLU A 74 18.40 -2.94 3.19
N VAL A 75 19.08 -1.83 3.50
CA VAL A 75 18.55 -0.47 3.26
C VAL A 75 18.30 -0.25 1.78
N GLN A 76 19.25 -0.59 0.90
CA GLN A 76 19.06 -0.50 -0.55
C GLN A 76 17.85 -1.34 -1.00
N TYR A 77 17.72 -2.57 -0.50
CA TYR A 77 16.60 -3.44 -0.84
C TYR A 77 15.26 -2.88 -0.36
N GLY A 78 15.22 -2.30 0.84
CA GLY A 78 14.03 -1.65 1.39
C GLY A 78 13.63 -0.41 0.58
N LEU A 79 14.59 0.42 0.17
CA LEU A 79 14.36 1.57 -0.70
C LEU A 79 13.81 1.15 -2.07
N ASN A 80 14.42 0.13 -2.69
CA ASN A 80 13.95 -0.41 -3.97
C ASN A 80 12.52 -0.95 -3.86
N LYS A 81 12.14 -1.54 -2.73
CA LYS A 81 10.76 -1.98 -2.49
C LYS A 81 9.80 -0.81 -2.33
N LEU A 82 10.19 0.23 -1.60
CA LEU A 82 9.38 1.44 -1.43
C LEU A 82 9.18 2.14 -2.80
N GLU A 83 10.22 2.18 -3.62
CA GLU A 83 10.16 2.69 -5.00
C GLU A 83 9.24 1.85 -5.90
N ALA A 84 9.44 0.53 -5.94
CA ALA A 84 8.61 -0.37 -6.73
C ALA A 84 7.12 -0.35 -6.32
N ARG A 85 6.83 0.05 -5.07
CA ARG A 85 5.47 0.24 -4.55
C ARG A 85 4.92 1.65 -4.78
N GLY A 86 5.68 2.55 -5.40
CA GLY A 86 5.28 3.92 -5.74
C GLY A 86 5.26 4.89 -4.56
N LEU A 87 6.00 4.60 -3.48
CA LEU A 87 6.05 5.45 -2.27
C LEU A 87 7.19 6.47 -2.30
N LEU A 88 8.23 6.22 -3.09
CA LEU A 88 9.33 7.15 -3.30
C LEU A 88 9.88 6.97 -4.70
N ASP A 89 10.68 7.94 -5.13
CA ASP A 89 11.49 7.87 -6.35
C ASP A 89 12.96 8.04 -5.98
N ILE A 90 13.82 7.22 -6.59
CA ILE A 90 15.28 7.39 -6.54
C ILE A 90 15.69 8.06 -7.85
N LEU A 91 16.05 9.34 -7.77
CA LEU A 91 16.44 10.14 -8.93
C LEU A 91 17.82 9.74 -9.46
N PRO A 92 18.16 10.07 -10.72
CA PRO A 92 19.46 9.71 -11.33
C PRO A 92 20.69 10.23 -10.60
N ASN A 93 20.54 11.31 -9.81
CA ASN A 93 21.58 11.87 -8.96
C ASN A 93 21.63 11.22 -7.55
N ASN A 94 20.96 10.09 -7.36
CA ASN A 94 20.79 9.39 -6.09
C ASN A 94 20.06 10.19 -5.00
N ALA A 95 19.26 11.18 -5.37
CA ALA A 95 18.34 11.82 -4.43
C ALA A 95 17.07 10.98 -4.28
N ILE A 96 16.62 10.78 -3.05
CA ILE A 96 15.40 10.09 -2.69
C ILE A 96 14.32 11.13 -2.41
N VAL A 97 13.16 11.02 -3.06
CA VAL A 97 12.02 11.92 -2.87
C VAL A 97 10.76 11.10 -2.64
N LEU A 98 9.95 11.47 -1.64
CA LEU A 98 8.66 10.82 -1.42
C LEU A 98 7.65 11.26 -2.47
N THR A 99 6.90 10.30 -3.04
CA THR A 99 5.72 10.59 -3.85
C THR A 99 4.61 11.18 -2.97
N GLU A 100 3.54 11.72 -3.55
CA GLU A 100 2.38 12.18 -2.76
C GLU A 100 1.74 11.04 -1.96
N ALA A 101 1.67 9.83 -2.54
CA ALA A 101 1.26 8.63 -1.81
C ALA A 101 2.25 8.30 -0.67
N GLY A 102 3.55 8.41 -0.94
CA GLY A 102 4.62 8.26 0.06
C GLY A 102 4.50 9.18 1.25
N LYS A 103 4.22 10.47 1.02
CA LYS A 103 4.03 11.47 2.08
C LYS A 103 2.83 11.14 2.96
N LEU A 104 1.72 10.73 2.36
CA LEU A 104 0.53 10.30 3.10
C LEU A 104 0.82 9.05 3.95
N ILE A 105 1.48 8.05 3.37
CA ILE A 105 1.87 6.84 4.10
C ILE A 105 2.86 7.15 5.23
N LYS A 106 3.88 7.96 4.98
CA LYS A 106 4.85 8.41 6.01
C LYS A 106 4.13 9.08 7.18
N ARG A 107 3.18 9.99 6.89
CA ARG A 107 2.39 10.68 7.91
C ARG A 107 1.52 9.70 8.71
N ALA A 108 0.84 8.79 8.02
CA ALA A 108 -0.01 7.79 8.66
C ALA A 108 0.76 6.89 9.64
N VAL A 109 2.01 6.54 9.32
CA VAL A 109 2.83 5.66 10.16
C VAL A 109 3.76 6.39 11.13
N ALA A 110 3.71 7.71 11.20
CA ALA A 110 4.63 8.51 12.03
C ALA A 110 4.53 8.15 13.52
N GLY A 111 3.34 7.78 14.00
CA GLY A 111 3.10 7.36 15.39
C GLY A 111 3.21 5.86 15.64
N VAL A 112 3.51 5.05 14.62
CA VAL A 112 3.54 3.59 14.73
C VAL A 112 4.92 3.15 15.26
N PRO A 113 4.99 2.41 16.37
CA PRO A 113 6.27 1.95 16.89
C PRO A 113 6.99 1.00 15.93
N GLU A 114 8.32 1.09 15.84
CA GLU A 114 9.15 0.18 15.03
C GLU A 114 9.08 -1.30 15.51
N GLY A 115 8.42 -1.59 16.63
CA GLY A 115 8.12 -2.97 17.04
C GLY A 115 7.07 -3.68 16.17
N PHE A 116 6.30 -2.95 15.35
CA PHE A 116 5.29 -3.52 14.47
C PHE A 116 5.92 -4.28 13.30
N ALA A 117 5.64 -5.59 13.20
CA ALA A 117 6.15 -6.43 12.10
C ALA A 117 5.61 -6.00 10.73
N HIS A 118 4.30 -5.70 10.66
CA HIS A 118 3.59 -5.29 9.44
C HIS A 118 2.69 -4.09 9.74
N PRO A 119 3.26 -2.87 9.86
CA PRO A 119 2.50 -1.68 10.22
C PRO A 119 1.41 -1.33 9.21
N ILE A 120 1.58 -1.65 7.93
CA ILE A 120 0.52 -1.60 6.93
C ILE A 120 0.50 -2.92 6.18
N ASN A 121 -0.69 -3.53 6.07
CA ASN A 121 -0.88 -4.73 5.28
C ASN A 121 -2.19 -4.64 4.47
N PRO A 122 -2.35 -5.45 3.40
CA PRO A 122 -3.56 -5.42 2.58
C PRO A 122 -4.87 -5.70 3.33
N ILE A 123 -4.82 -6.45 4.43
CA ILE A 123 -6.01 -6.78 5.25
C ILE A 123 -6.49 -5.56 6.02
N ILE A 124 -5.58 -4.84 6.69
CA ILE A 124 -5.87 -3.56 7.35
C ILE A 124 -6.46 -2.57 6.34
N VAL A 125 -5.89 -2.48 5.13
CA VAL A 125 -6.40 -1.58 4.09
C VAL A 125 -7.82 -1.98 3.66
N ARG A 126 -8.10 -3.27 3.45
CA ARG A 126 -9.46 -3.77 3.16
C ARG A 126 -10.46 -3.42 4.27
N ILE A 127 -10.05 -3.54 5.53
CA ILE A 127 -10.88 -3.18 6.69
C ILE A 127 -11.18 -1.68 6.67
N LEU A 128 -10.17 -0.83 6.47
CA LEU A 128 -10.36 0.62 6.37
C LEU A 128 -11.32 0.98 5.22
N MET A 129 -11.19 0.33 4.07
CA MET A 129 -12.09 0.52 2.93
C MET A 129 -13.52 0.11 3.26
N ALA A 130 -13.72 -1.05 3.90
CA ALA A 130 -15.04 -1.53 4.30
C ALA A 130 -15.71 -0.58 5.31
N ILE A 131 -14.95 -0.08 6.30
CA ILE A 131 -15.44 0.90 7.26
C ILE A 131 -15.77 2.23 6.56
N LYS A 132 -14.95 2.70 5.61
CA LYS A 132 -15.24 3.89 4.77
C LYS A 132 -16.55 3.74 4.00
N GLN A 133 -16.82 2.54 3.48
CA GLN A 133 -18.01 2.26 2.69
C GLN A 133 -19.32 2.23 3.50
N VAL A 134 -19.30 1.69 4.73
CA VAL A 134 -20.51 1.56 5.56
C VAL A 134 -20.65 2.65 6.63
N GLY A 135 -19.60 3.45 6.82
CA GLY A 135 -19.56 4.56 7.76
C GLY A 135 -20.08 5.86 7.15
N ASN A 136 -20.27 6.86 8.02
CA ASN A 136 -20.62 8.22 7.59
C ASN A 136 -19.37 9.10 7.65
N LEU A 137 -19.12 9.87 6.60
CA LEU A 137 -18.04 10.85 6.56
C LEU A 137 -18.45 12.09 7.38
N TYR A 138 -17.59 12.48 8.33
CA TYR A 138 -17.71 13.73 9.07
C TYR A 138 -16.61 14.68 8.60
N GLU A 139 -16.93 15.49 7.59
CA GLU A 139 -15.97 16.37 6.88
C GLU A 139 -15.25 17.34 7.82
N LYS A 140 -15.96 17.91 8.81
CA LYS A 140 -15.37 18.88 9.77
C LYS A 140 -14.26 18.30 10.64
N GLU A 141 -14.26 16.99 10.88
CA GLU A 141 -13.29 16.31 11.75
C GLU A 141 -12.29 15.45 10.97
N GLN A 142 -12.39 15.37 9.64
CA GLN A 142 -11.63 14.42 8.81
C GLN A 142 -11.67 13.00 9.40
N LYS A 143 -12.89 12.52 9.71
CA LYS A 143 -13.12 11.19 10.30
C LYS A 143 -14.29 10.50 9.61
N VAL A 144 -14.19 9.17 9.48
CA VAL A 144 -15.33 8.33 9.14
C VAL A 144 -15.82 7.67 10.42
N ARG A 145 -17.06 7.92 10.83
CA ARG A 145 -17.64 7.24 12.01
C ARG A 145 -18.44 6.02 11.59
N ILE A 146 -18.28 4.93 12.34
CA ILE A 146 -19.03 3.69 12.16
C ILE A 146 -19.93 3.46 13.37
N LEU A 147 -21.23 3.27 13.11
CA LEU A 147 -22.21 2.94 14.15
C LEU A 147 -22.06 1.47 14.56
N PRO A 148 -22.33 1.10 15.83
CA PRO A 148 -22.25 -0.28 16.31
C PRO A 148 -22.98 -1.30 15.41
N LYS A 149 -24.17 -0.93 14.92
CA LYS A 149 -24.97 -1.78 14.02
C LYS A 149 -24.35 -2.03 12.64
N ASN A 150 -23.42 -1.18 12.18
CA ASN A 150 -22.81 -1.28 10.85
C ASN A 150 -21.55 -2.16 10.83
N TRP A 151 -21.05 -2.62 11.99
CA TRP A 151 -19.86 -3.47 12.04
C TRP A 151 -20.09 -4.84 11.38
N ALA A 152 -21.27 -5.43 11.53
CA ALA A 152 -21.62 -6.67 10.85
C ALA A 152 -21.55 -6.52 9.32
N GLU A 153 -22.02 -5.38 8.80
CA GLU A 153 -21.91 -5.08 7.37
C GLU A 153 -20.46 -4.80 6.95
N ALA A 154 -19.65 -4.13 7.78
CA ALA A 154 -18.24 -3.93 7.51
C ALA A 154 -17.48 -5.26 7.37
N ILE A 155 -17.76 -6.24 8.24
CA ILE A 155 -17.18 -7.59 8.16
C ILE A 155 -17.57 -8.23 6.83
N LYS A 156 -18.86 -8.23 6.49
CA LYS A 156 -19.38 -8.80 5.24
C LYS A 156 -18.75 -8.17 4.00
N VAL A 157 -18.73 -6.86 3.92
CA VAL A 157 -18.18 -6.10 2.77
C VAL A 157 -16.66 -6.28 2.67
N SER A 158 -15.96 -6.41 3.80
CA SER A 158 -14.52 -6.66 3.79
C SER A 158 -14.17 -8.00 3.15
N GLY A 159 -15.09 -8.98 3.17
CA GLY A 159 -14.85 -10.35 2.69
C GLY A 159 -13.89 -11.14 3.57
N LEU A 160 -13.86 -10.85 4.87
CA LEU A 160 -13.08 -11.55 5.89
C LEU A 160 -14.03 -12.28 6.84
N ASP A 161 -13.57 -13.36 7.45
CA ASP A 161 -14.26 -13.96 8.59
C ASP A 161 -14.16 -13.03 9.83
N SER A 162 -15.09 -13.20 10.77
CA SER A 162 -15.18 -12.33 11.94
C SER A 162 -13.93 -12.36 12.81
N GLU A 163 -13.27 -13.51 12.96
CA GLU A 163 -12.09 -13.66 13.82
C GLU A 163 -10.90 -12.88 13.24
N THR A 164 -10.61 -13.08 11.95
CA THR A 164 -9.56 -12.34 11.24
C THR A 164 -9.85 -10.84 11.26
N PHE A 165 -11.10 -10.44 11.00
CA PHE A 165 -11.50 -9.04 10.99
C PHE A 165 -11.27 -8.37 12.35
N GLU A 166 -11.74 -8.99 13.45
CA GLU A 166 -11.60 -8.45 14.80
C GLU A 166 -10.13 -8.34 15.24
N LYS A 167 -9.32 -9.36 14.93
CA LYS A 167 -7.88 -9.35 15.22
C LYS A 167 -7.16 -8.21 14.50
N GLU A 168 -7.41 -8.03 13.21
CA GLU A 168 -6.75 -6.99 12.42
C GLU A 168 -7.29 -5.59 12.75
N VAL A 169 -8.56 -5.44 13.13
CA VAL A 169 -9.08 -4.19 13.70
C VAL A 169 -8.35 -3.83 14.99
N HIS A 170 -8.04 -4.81 15.85
CA HIS A 170 -7.26 -4.57 17.05
C HIS A 170 -5.85 -4.05 16.71
N LEU A 171 -5.17 -4.67 15.74
CA LEU A 171 -3.86 -4.20 15.27
C LEU A 171 -3.93 -2.79 14.65
N ALA A 172 -4.94 -2.51 13.82
CA ALA A 172 -5.16 -1.19 13.22
C ALA A 172 -5.47 -0.11 14.28
N ARG A 173 -6.08 -0.49 15.41
CA ARG A 173 -6.27 0.41 16.56
C ARG A 173 -4.95 0.70 17.27
N LEU A 174 -4.13 -0.31 17.51
CA LEU A 174 -2.81 -0.14 18.11
C LEU A 174 -1.87 0.70 17.24
N ALA A 175 -1.98 0.56 15.92
CA ALA A 175 -1.27 1.40 14.94
C ALA A 175 -1.89 2.81 14.77
N GLY A 176 -3.04 3.09 15.41
CA GLY A 176 -3.66 4.41 15.40
C GLY A 176 -4.49 4.76 14.17
N TYR A 177 -4.77 3.82 13.27
CA TYR A 177 -5.58 4.04 12.05
C TYR A 177 -7.09 4.02 12.33
N ILE A 178 -7.49 3.30 13.39
CA ILE A 178 -8.87 3.15 13.83
C ILE A 178 -8.95 3.57 15.30
N GLY A 179 -9.90 4.44 15.63
CA GLY A 179 -10.25 4.79 17.00
C GLY A 179 -11.26 3.83 17.61
N LYS A 180 -12.02 4.30 18.61
CA LYS A 180 -13.11 3.49 19.20
C LYS A 180 -14.22 3.21 18.18
N THR A 181 -14.65 4.24 17.47
CA THR A 181 -15.83 4.22 16.57
C THR A 181 -15.60 4.96 15.26
N SER A 182 -14.34 5.22 14.88
CA SER A 182 -14.03 5.95 13.65
C SER A 182 -12.69 5.58 13.04
N ILE A 183 -12.54 5.81 11.74
CA ILE A 183 -11.24 5.91 11.07
C ILE A 183 -10.61 7.24 11.47
N THR A 184 -9.33 7.22 11.86
CA THR A 184 -8.56 8.42 12.20
C THR A 184 -8.00 9.10 10.95
N GLU A 185 -7.38 10.27 11.11
CA GLU A 185 -6.70 10.95 9.99
C GLU A 185 -5.62 10.05 9.36
N ALA A 186 -4.82 9.34 10.16
CA ALA A 186 -3.82 8.39 9.67
C ALA A 186 -4.46 7.27 8.83
N GLY A 187 -5.62 6.74 9.25
CA GLY A 187 -6.35 5.75 8.46
C GLY A 187 -6.91 6.33 7.15
N LEU A 188 -7.33 7.59 7.13
CA LEU A 188 -7.77 8.26 5.91
C LEU A 188 -6.62 8.58 4.96
N ASP A 189 -5.45 8.96 5.48
CA ASP A 189 -4.24 9.17 4.68
C ASP A 189 -3.83 7.88 3.96
N ILE A 190 -3.94 6.72 4.61
CA ILE A 190 -3.74 5.41 3.95
C ILE A 190 -4.72 5.21 2.80
N LEU A 191 -6.02 5.48 3.02
CA LEU A 191 -7.03 5.33 1.98
C LEU A 191 -6.81 6.29 0.80
N LYS A 192 -6.38 7.52 1.08
CA LYS A 192 -6.02 8.50 0.05
C LYS A 192 -4.76 8.09 -0.72
N ALA A 193 -3.77 7.52 -0.04
CA ALA A 193 -2.59 6.94 -0.69
C ALA A 193 -2.97 5.78 -1.62
N VAL A 194 -3.90 4.91 -1.20
CA VAL A 194 -4.43 3.83 -2.07
C VAL A 194 -5.07 4.42 -3.32
N GLU A 195 -5.85 5.49 -3.21
CA GLU A 195 -6.45 6.16 -4.38
C GLU A 195 -5.37 6.66 -5.34
N LEU A 196 -4.29 7.27 -4.85
CA LEU A 196 -3.17 7.75 -5.68
C LEU A 196 -2.35 6.62 -6.33
N LEU A 197 -2.16 5.50 -5.64
CA LEU A 197 -1.39 4.35 -6.15
C LEU A 197 -2.10 3.57 -7.27
N ASN A 198 -3.39 3.83 -7.48
CA ASN A 198 -4.25 3.14 -8.45
C ASN A 198 -4.80 4.07 -9.55
N GLN A 199 -4.20 5.25 -9.71
CA GLN A 199 -4.42 6.15 -10.84
C GLN A 199 -3.50 5.78 -12.01
#